data_AF-A0A5B7K8W4-F1
#
_entry.id   AF-A0A5B7K8W4-F1
#
_cell.length_a   1.000
_cell.length_b   1.000
_cell.length_c   1.000
_cell.angle_alpha   90.00
_cell.angle_beta   90.00
_cell.angle_gamma   90.00
#
_symmetry.space_group_name_H-M   'P 1'
#
loop_
_entity.id
_entity.type
_entity.pdbx_description
1 polymer ?
#
loop_
_entity_poly.entity_id
_entity_poly.type
_entity_poly.pdbx_seq_one_letter_code
_entity_poly.pdbx_strand_id
1 'polypeptide(L)'
;MIDLEHATLQAATDAFPTATVNGCFYHLRQNILQKILSEGLQVQYQMNHDVKLQAQMIAAIAFVPLANVENTFESFNELEPIFNYFKDTYIGHSQRRNGHCNLMFPHSM
;
A
#
# COMPACT_ATOMS: atom_id res chain seq x y z
N MET A 1 -12.02 8.96 8.57
CA MET A 1 -10.89 8.49 7.73
C MET A 1 -9.94 7.76 8.63
N ILE A 2 -9.58 6.53 8.29
CA ILE A 2 -8.87 5.62 9.18
C ILE A 2 -7.46 5.34 8.69
N ASP A 3 -6.60 4.85 9.58
CA ASP A 3 -5.32 4.30 9.17
C ASP A 3 -5.53 3.05 8.33
N LEU A 4 -4.66 2.83 7.35
CA LEU A 4 -4.67 1.66 6.47
C LEU A 4 -3.94 0.46 7.11
N GLU A 5 -4.01 0.33 8.43
CA GLU A 5 -3.58 -0.89 9.10
C GLU A 5 -4.74 -1.88 9.18
N HIS A 6 -4.47 -3.15 8.85
CA HIS A 6 -5.48 -4.21 8.81
C HIS A 6 -6.26 -4.32 10.13
N ALA A 7 -5.58 -4.28 11.28
CA ALA A 7 -6.25 -4.37 12.59
C ALA A 7 -7.22 -3.20 12.82
N THR A 8 -6.82 -1.99 12.42
CA THR A 8 -7.61 -0.77 12.58
C THR A 8 -8.85 -0.79 11.69
N LEU A 9 -8.70 -1.24 10.43
CA LEU A 9 -9.81 -1.41 9.49
C LEU A 9 -10.77 -2.51 9.91
N GLN A 10 -10.26 -3.64 10.38
CA GLN A 10 -11.06 -4.74 10.85
C GLN A 10 -11.88 -4.31 12.08
N ALA A 11 -11.24 -3.70 13.08
CA ALA A 11 -11.92 -3.21 14.27
C ALA A 11 -13.00 -2.17 13.95
N ALA A 12 -12.76 -1.28 12.97
CA ALA A 12 -13.77 -0.31 12.55
C ALA A 12 -14.94 -0.95 11.81
N THR A 13 -14.67 -1.94 10.96
CA THR A 13 -15.72 -2.71 10.26
C THR A 13 -16.57 -3.49 11.26
N ASP A 14 -15.93 -4.12 12.26
CA ASP A 14 -16.61 -4.90 13.30
C ASP A 14 -17.46 -4.03 14.23
N ALA A 15 -16.93 -2.85 14.61
CA ALA A 15 -17.64 -1.92 15.47
C ALA A 15 -18.80 -1.19 14.76
N PHE A 16 -18.68 -0.98 13.44
CA PHE A 16 -19.64 -0.22 12.63
C PHE A 16 -20.00 -0.95 11.32
N PRO A 17 -20.70 -2.09 11.38
CA PRO A 17 -20.92 -2.97 10.22
C PRO A 17 -21.76 -2.35 9.11
N THR A 18 -22.52 -1.29 9.39
CA THR A 18 -23.33 -0.58 8.41
C THR A 18 -22.64 0.69 7.86
N ALA A 19 -21.49 1.05 8.40
CA ALA A 19 -20.76 2.25 7.96
C ALA A 19 -19.77 1.91 6.85
N THR A 20 -19.62 2.81 5.90
CA THR A 20 -18.54 2.71 4.90
C THR A 20 -17.22 3.09 5.55
N VAL A 21 -16.31 2.13 5.67
CA VAL A 21 -14.97 2.36 6.21
C VAL A 21 -14.01 2.72 5.06
N ASN A 22 -13.66 4.00 4.97
CA ASN A 22 -12.74 4.49 3.94
C ASN A 22 -11.34 4.72 4.51
N GLY A 23 -10.35 4.17 3.81
CA GLY A 23 -8.93 4.45 4.04
C GLY A 23 -8.57 5.92 3.78
N CYS A 24 -7.43 6.34 4.33
CA CYS A 24 -6.97 7.72 4.24
C CYS A 24 -5.69 7.84 3.39
N PHE A 25 -5.74 8.60 2.30
CA PHE A 25 -4.56 8.84 1.46
C PHE A 25 -3.41 9.55 2.21
N TYR A 26 -3.74 10.38 3.21
CA TYR A 26 -2.72 10.99 4.07
C TYR A 26 -1.96 9.93 4.88
N HIS A 27 -2.68 9.00 5.52
CA HIS A 27 -2.05 7.89 6.25
C HIS A 27 -1.28 6.95 5.32
N LEU A 28 -1.77 6.71 4.09
CA LEU A 28 -1.01 5.95 3.09
C LEU A 28 0.36 6.58 2.81
N ARG A 29 0.40 7.88 2.54
CA ARG A 29 1.65 8.60 2.28
C ARG A 29 2.55 8.61 3.52
N GLN A 30 1.98 8.72 4.71
CA GLN A 30 2.72 8.64 5.95
C GLN A 30 3.36 7.25 6.14
N ASN A 31 2.63 6.17 5.90
CA ASN A 31 3.14 4.80 6.02
C ASN A 31 4.25 4.52 5.01
N ILE A 32 4.11 4.99 3.77
CA ILE A 32 5.18 4.92 2.75
C ILE A 32 6.43 5.67 3.21
N LEU A 33 6.28 6.89 3.74
CA LEU A 33 7.42 7.67 4.23
C LEU A 33 8.10 6.99 5.42
N GLN A 34 7.34 6.48 6.39
CA GLN A 34 7.90 5.74 7.52
C GLN A 34 8.68 4.51 7.06
N LYS A 35 8.18 3.79 6.04
CA LYS A 35 8.89 2.67 5.44
C LYS A 35 10.20 3.11 4.77
N ILE A 36 10.19 4.22 4.01
CA ILE A 36 11.41 4.78 3.40
C ILE A 36 12.46 5.10 4.46
N LEU A 37 12.05 5.68 5.59
CA LEU A 37 12.96 6.01 6.69
C LEU A 37 13.49 4.75 7.39
N SER A 38 12.64 3.74 7.61
CA SER A 38 13.05 2.49 8.28
C SER A 38 14.00 1.64 7.43
N GLU A 39 13.93 1.74 6.11
CA GLU A 39 14.91 1.16 5.18
C GLU A 39 16.23 1.95 5.10
N GLY A 40 16.39 3.04 5.89
CA GLY A 40 17.60 3.87 5.87
C GLY A 40 17.74 4.75 4.62
N LEU A 41 16.68 4.89 3.81
CA LEU A 41 16.69 5.63 2.55
C LEU A 41 16.44 7.13 2.73
N GLN A 42 16.51 7.66 3.95
CA GLN A 42 16.21 9.07 4.26
C GLN A 42 17.01 10.05 3.40
N VAL A 43 18.32 9.87 3.31
CA VAL A 43 19.20 10.76 2.53
C VAL A 43 18.86 10.66 1.04
N GLN A 44 18.62 9.46 0.53
CA GLN A 44 18.25 9.27 -0.88
C GLN A 44 16.90 9.91 -1.17
N TYR A 45 15.90 9.76 -0.31
CA TYR A 45 14.60 10.41 -0.49
C TYR A 45 14.68 11.93 -0.50
N GLN A 46 15.57 12.52 0.32
CA GLN A 46 15.73 13.97 0.39
C GLN A 46 16.54 14.55 -0.79
N MET A 47 17.56 13.82 -1.25
CA MET A 47 18.57 14.33 -2.19
C MET A 47 18.37 13.82 -3.62
N ASN A 48 17.65 12.71 -3.81
CA ASN A 48 17.38 12.13 -5.12
C ASN A 48 15.91 12.33 -5.50
N HIS A 49 15.69 13.14 -6.53
CA HIS A 49 14.37 13.42 -7.07
C HIS A 49 13.65 12.16 -7.58
N ASP A 50 14.38 11.20 -8.14
CA ASP A 50 13.80 9.99 -8.72
C ASP A 50 13.23 9.07 -7.65
N VAL A 51 13.94 8.94 -6.52
CA VAL A 51 13.45 8.19 -5.34
C VAL A 51 12.18 8.83 -4.78
N LYS A 52 12.14 10.16 -4.72
CA LYS A 52 10.95 10.90 -4.27
C LYS A 52 9.79 10.72 -5.25
N LEU A 53 10.06 10.77 -6.56
CA LEU A 53 9.06 10.58 -7.60
C LEU A 53 8.48 9.16 -7.52
N GLN A 54 9.31 8.14 -7.37
CA GLN A 54 8.87 6.75 -7.25
C GLN A 54 8.00 6.54 -6.01
N ALA A 55 8.37 7.10 -4.85
CA ALA A 55 7.52 7.07 -3.67
C ALA A 55 6.14 7.73 -3.90
N GLN A 56 6.09 8.82 -4.67
CA GLN A 56 4.83 9.46 -5.06
C GLN A 56 4.02 8.61 -6.04
N MET A 57 4.67 7.97 -7.00
CA MET A 57 4.02 7.06 -7.94
C MET A 57 3.43 5.84 -7.22
N ILE A 58 4.14 5.28 -6.24
CA ILE A 58 3.64 4.20 -5.38
C ILE A 58 2.36 4.66 -4.66
N ALA A 59 2.38 5.85 -4.05
CA ALA A 59 1.17 6.39 -3.42
C ALA A 59 0.02 6.61 -4.43
N ALA A 60 0.34 7.02 -5.66
CA ALA A 60 -0.65 7.28 -6.71
C ALA A 60 -1.43 6.03 -7.17
N ILE A 61 -0.94 4.82 -6.85
CA ILE A 61 -1.65 3.56 -7.11
C ILE A 61 -3.03 3.55 -6.44
N ALA A 62 -3.22 4.26 -5.33
CA ALA A 62 -4.52 4.42 -4.67
C ALA A 62 -5.61 5.04 -5.57
N PHE A 63 -5.24 5.67 -6.69
CA PHE A 63 -6.16 6.26 -7.65
C PHE A 63 -6.28 5.46 -8.95
N VAL A 64 -5.57 4.34 -9.07
CA VAL A 64 -5.66 3.45 -10.23
C VAL A 64 -6.93 2.61 -10.09
N PRO A 65 -7.74 2.46 -11.15
CA PRO A 65 -8.88 1.55 -11.13
C PRO A 65 -8.45 0.13 -10.78
N LEU A 66 -9.19 -0.56 -9.89
CA LEU A 66 -8.82 -1.89 -9.38
C LEU A 66 -8.41 -2.88 -10.49
N ALA A 67 -9.14 -2.90 -11.61
CA ALA A 67 -8.84 -3.77 -12.76
C ALA A 67 -7.45 -3.55 -13.39
N ASN A 68 -6.84 -2.39 -13.16
CA ASN A 68 -5.57 -1.98 -13.72
C ASN A 68 -4.45 -1.93 -12.67
N VAL A 69 -4.75 -2.17 -11.38
CA VAL A 69 -3.77 -2.03 -10.29
C VAL A 69 -2.60 -2.98 -10.49
N GLU A 70 -2.84 -4.28 -10.74
CA GLU A 70 -1.77 -5.27 -10.96
C GLU A 70 -0.89 -4.89 -12.16
N ASN A 71 -1.48 -4.58 -13.31
CA ASN A 71 -0.73 -4.19 -14.52
C ASN A 71 0.08 -2.91 -14.31
N THR A 72 -0.49 -1.92 -13.62
CA THR A 72 0.21 -0.68 -13.30
C THR A 72 1.36 -0.97 -12.34
N PHE A 73 1.16 -1.88 -11.39
CA PHE A 73 2.19 -2.34 -10.47
C PHE A 73 3.36 -2.97 -11.23
N GLU A 74 3.12 -3.95 -12.09
CA GLU A 74 4.17 -4.66 -12.84
C GLU A 74 5.01 -3.76 -13.77
N SER A 75 4.53 -2.56 -14.11
CA SER A 75 5.26 -1.61 -14.94
C SER A 75 6.38 -0.83 -14.22
N PHE A 76 6.46 -0.90 -12.88
CA PHE A 76 7.47 -0.21 -12.07
C PHE A 76 8.75 -1.05 -11.94
N ASN A 77 9.92 -0.46 -12.25
CA ASN A 77 11.22 -1.14 -12.18
C ASN A 77 12.15 -0.65 -11.05
N GLU A 78 11.73 0.26 -10.17
CA GLU A 78 12.65 0.94 -9.24
C GLU A 78 12.03 1.18 -7.85
N LEU A 79 12.89 1.11 -6.80
CA LEU A 79 12.58 1.01 -5.35
C LEU A 79 11.96 -0.30 -4.85
N GLU A 80 12.55 -1.44 -5.23
CA GLU A 80 12.13 -2.78 -4.77
C GLU A 80 11.72 -2.88 -3.30
N PRO A 81 12.45 -2.34 -2.29
CA PRO A 81 12.08 -2.52 -0.89
C PRO A 81 10.74 -1.88 -0.51
N ILE A 82 10.48 -0.67 -1.01
CA ILE A 82 9.26 0.09 -0.73
C ILE A 82 8.10 -0.44 -1.58
N PHE A 83 8.43 -0.82 -2.80
CA PHE A 83 7.53 -1.42 -3.75
C PHE A 83 7.01 -2.77 -3.25
N ASN A 84 7.90 -3.69 -2.84
CA ASN A 84 7.52 -4.98 -2.26
C ASN A 84 6.70 -4.80 -0.98
N TYR A 85 7.09 -3.88 -0.10
CA TYR A 85 6.29 -3.53 1.07
C TYR A 85 4.86 -3.10 0.71
N PHE A 86 4.71 -2.21 -0.26
CA PHE A 86 3.38 -1.73 -0.67
C PHE A 86 2.56 -2.88 -1.26
N LYS A 87 3.18 -3.73 -2.09
CA LYS A 87 2.54 -4.92 -2.66
C LYS A 87 2.01 -5.82 -1.57
N ASP A 88 2.88 -6.20 -0.64
CA ASP A 88 2.58 -7.19 0.39
C ASP A 88 1.54 -6.66 1.38
N THR A 89 1.59 -5.36 1.67
CA THR A 89 0.70 -4.71 2.64
C THR A 89 -0.68 -4.42 2.06
N TYR A 90 -0.78 -3.88 0.84
CA TYR A 90 -2.03 -3.28 0.33
C TYR A 90 -2.66 -3.99 -0.86
N ILE A 91 -1.88 -4.70 -1.69
CA ILE A 91 -2.39 -5.42 -2.88
C ILE A 91 -2.52 -6.92 -2.58
N GLY A 92 -1.57 -7.48 -1.84
CA GLY A 92 -1.48 -8.91 -1.55
C GLY A 92 -0.84 -9.74 -2.67
N HIS A 93 -0.44 -10.97 -2.34
CA HIS A 93 0.05 -11.94 -3.31
C HIS A 93 -1.10 -12.79 -3.85
N SER A 94 -1.29 -12.78 -5.17
CA SER A 94 -2.02 -13.88 -5.85
C SER A 94 -1.13 -15.13 -5.88
N GLN A 95 -0.96 -15.81 -4.73
CA GLN A 95 -0.29 -17.13 -4.71
C GLN A 95 -1.28 -18.22 -5.12
N ARG A 96 -1.24 -18.60 -6.40
CA ARG A 96 -1.65 -19.94 -6.84
C ARG A 96 -0.64 -20.97 -6.31
N ARG A 97 -0.75 -21.40 -5.04
CA ARG A 97 -0.32 -22.72 -4.54
C ARG A 97 -0.59 -22.88 -3.04
N ASN A 98 -1.55 -23.76 -2.73
CA ASN A 98 -1.68 -24.55 -1.49
C ASN A 98 -1.02 -23.96 -0.22
N GLY A 99 -1.79 -23.17 0.53
CA GLY A 99 -1.46 -22.82 1.91
C GLY A 99 -1.94 -21.42 2.27
N HIS A 100 -3.13 -21.34 2.86
CA HIS A 100 -3.79 -20.18 3.48
C HIS A 100 -3.24 -18.79 3.14
N CYS A 101 -3.94 -18.09 2.24
CA CYS A 101 -3.69 -16.71 1.86
C CYS A 101 -4.47 -15.77 2.78
N ASN A 102 -3.79 -15.01 3.65
CA ASN A 102 -4.37 -13.83 4.27
C ASN A 102 -3.97 -12.62 3.41
N LEU A 103 -4.83 -12.25 2.47
CA LEU A 103 -4.79 -10.89 1.94
C LEU A 103 -5.04 -9.95 3.13
N MET A 104 -4.16 -8.98 3.38
CA MET A 104 -4.45 -7.93 4.37
C MET A 104 -5.67 -7.09 3.95
N PHE A 105 -6.06 -7.13 2.67
CA PHE A 105 -7.21 -6.39 2.15
C PHE A 105 -7.96 -7.22 1.11
N PRO A 106 -9.23 -7.58 1.32
CA PRO A 106 -10.05 -8.20 0.28
C PRO A 106 -10.31 -7.21 -0.86
N HIS A 107 -10.28 -7.68 -2.10
CA HIS A 107 -10.53 -6.88 -3.33
C HIS A 107 -11.99 -6.47 -3.54
N SER A 108 -12.76 -6.35 -2.46
CA SER A 108 -14.16 -5.97 -2.50
C SER A 108 -14.46 -5.13 -1.26
N MET A 109 -14.44 -3.80 -1.45
CA MET A 109 -15.21 -2.85 -0.65
C MET A 109 -16.49 -2.51 -1.40
#